data_AF-A0A2K0XPR2-F1
#
_entry.id   AF-A0A2K0XPR2-F1
#
_cell.length_a   1.000
_cell.length_b   1.000
_cell.length_c   1.000
_cell.angle_alpha   90.00
_cell.angle_beta   90.00
_cell.angle_gamma   90.00
#
_symmetry.space_group_name_H-M   'P 1'
#
loop_
_entity.id
_entity.type
_entity.pdbx_description
1 polymer ?
#
loop_
_entity_poly.entity_id
_entity_poly.type
_entity_poly.pdbx_seq_one_letter_code
_entity_poly.pdbx_strand_id
1 'polypeptide(L)'
;MATSMKYSLRYYQKQASDSAVRFFSTPVSKYHALEVLPTGCHAKGSKILLYDGSTKNVEDISIGDILMGDDGTKRNVLQLHNGFDDMYKIIPIKGEPFIVNGGHILSLYKTNEGHLYNCGKSRINEISVRDYLKQTDYYRHTHKLHRSKCIEFHNNKVLPNRVERRKAKPRLQEKSVLVTEFSVEYVGKGEYFGFTLDGNHLYCDSQFFIHHNSGKSLVIADIASRLSEPTIVFQPNKEILEQNFAKLRSYGVEDCSIYSASMNRKEISKITFATIGSVANHMEDFRHFRNIIIDEAHECNPRGGMYKDFIEDGERKVLGLTATPYRLDSINAPIRNERGELMRDIFGEIEKEHRAILRFLTRCKPRIFCNVIYTCQVSELLQQGYLAQMKYYDVTPKEYQQGRLKRNTTGRDFDDASVEESFQYFDMYTYLISIVKRVLHPKQGVPPRRGILVFTKNIIQAQALTAAIPNSAFVTGETKKKDREDILRRFKAGEIKVVANVGVLTTGFDYPELDTIIMARPTMSLALYYQVIGRAIRPFPGKQPWFIDLCGNIKTFGRVENLRIDCPGAGKWMVNGWIDNQWKQLTNVIF
;
A
#
# COMPACT_ATOMS: atom_id res chain seq x y z
N MET A 1 -0.70 2.15 36.65
CA MET A 1 0.06 3.01 35.70
C MET A 1 0.11 2.32 34.36
N ALA A 2 -0.54 2.84 33.29
CA ALA A 2 -0.81 2.06 32.07
C ALA A 2 0.47 1.89 31.28
N THR A 3 0.54 0.79 30.58
CA THR A 3 1.81 0.26 30.22
C THR A 3 1.78 -0.06 28.73
N SER A 4 2.34 0.87 27.97
CA SER A 4 2.20 0.95 26.51
C SER A 4 2.77 -0.28 25.82
N MET A 5 2.04 -0.78 24.80
CA MET A 5 2.64 -1.69 23.83
C MET A 5 3.66 -0.91 23.03
N LYS A 6 4.88 -1.44 22.94
CA LYS A 6 5.95 -0.81 22.17
C LYS A 6 6.19 -1.66 20.92
N TYR A 7 5.45 -1.37 19.85
CA TYR A 7 5.63 -2.01 18.54
C TYR A 7 7.11 -1.99 18.08
N SER A 8 7.69 -3.15 17.77
CA SER A 8 9.01 -3.27 17.15
C SER A 8 8.90 -3.16 15.64
N LEU A 9 9.57 -2.15 15.08
CA LEU A 9 9.68 -1.91 13.65
C LEU A 9 10.56 -2.98 12.97
N ARG A 10 10.18 -3.45 11.77
CA ARG A 10 11.04 -4.28 10.90
C ARG A 10 12.36 -3.57 10.58
N TYR A 11 13.39 -4.28 10.14
CA TYR A 11 14.70 -3.65 9.81
C TYR A 11 14.57 -2.42 8.89
N TYR A 12 13.91 -2.56 7.74
CA TYR A 12 13.71 -1.43 6.82
C TYR A 12 12.84 -0.31 7.43
N GLN A 13 11.87 -0.66 8.28
CA GLN A 13 10.97 0.29 8.95
C GLN A 13 11.69 1.05 10.05
N LYS A 14 12.57 0.37 10.79
CA LYS A 14 13.42 0.93 11.83
C LYS A 14 14.44 1.86 11.21
N GLN A 15 15.10 1.44 10.13
CA GLN A 15 16.02 2.31 9.40
C GLN A 15 15.33 3.56 8.87
N ALA A 16 14.12 3.42 8.32
CA ALA A 16 13.27 4.56 7.96
C ALA A 16 12.99 5.47 9.17
N SER A 17 12.37 4.94 10.23
CA SER A 17 12.06 5.73 11.43
C SER A 17 13.29 6.41 12.05
N ASP A 18 14.42 5.71 12.16
CA ASP A 18 15.67 6.28 12.67
C ASP A 18 16.21 7.39 11.76
N SER A 19 16.03 7.28 10.45
CA SER A 19 16.40 8.31 9.48
C SER A 19 15.50 9.53 9.60
N ALA A 20 14.18 9.34 9.75
CA ALA A 20 13.20 10.38 9.99
C ALA A 20 13.42 11.11 11.32
N VAL A 21 13.66 10.39 12.42
CA VAL A 21 13.93 10.99 13.73
C VAL A 21 15.23 11.78 13.69
N ARG A 22 16.31 11.23 13.10
CA ARG A 22 17.55 11.98 12.86
C ARG A 22 17.29 13.22 12.01
N PHE A 23 16.47 13.09 10.96
CA PHE A 23 16.05 14.22 10.15
C PHE A 23 15.41 15.28 11.05
N PHE A 24 14.36 15.00 11.82
CA PHE A 24 13.72 16.01 12.67
C PHE A 24 14.65 16.60 13.74
N SER A 25 15.51 15.80 14.39
CA SER A 25 16.42 16.25 15.46
C SER A 25 17.59 17.14 15.00
N THR A 26 17.91 17.19 13.70
CA THR A 26 18.95 18.11 13.21
C THR A 26 18.50 19.58 13.28
N PRO A 27 19.37 20.53 13.69
CA PRO A 27 19.07 21.96 13.64
C PRO A 27 18.62 22.37 12.24
N VAL A 28 17.70 23.35 12.15
CA VAL A 28 16.93 23.71 10.96
C VAL A 28 17.74 23.53 9.66
N SER A 29 17.50 22.41 8.98
CA SER A 29 17.90 22.25 7.59
C SER A 29 16.85 22.96 6.75
N LYS A 30 17.25 23.84 5.83
CA LYS A 30 16.36 24.55 4.87
C LYS A 30 15.61 23.63 3.89
N TYR A 31 15.50 22.34 4.18
CA TYR A 31 15.18 21.28 3.23
C TYR A 31 14.21 20.29 3.83
N HIS A 32 13.08 20.06 3.16
CA HIS A 32 12.13 19.00 3.48
C HIS A 32 12.59 17.66 2.89
N ALA A 33 12.24 16.55 3.56
CA ALA A 33 12.74 15.21 3.25
C ALA A 33 11.64 14.24 2.80
N LEU A 34 12.04 13.14 2.14
CA LEU A 34 11.15 12.09 1.65
C LEU A 34 11.64 10.68 2.06
N GLU A 35 10.71 9.78 2.36
CA GLU A 35 10.92 8.34 2.54
C GLU A 35 10.07 7.48 1.59
N VAL A 36 10.59 6.32 1.19
CA VAL A 36 9.92 5.37 0.29
C VAL A 36 9.81 3.95 0.90
N LEU A 37 8.59 3.41 1.19
CA LEU A 37 8.33 2.23 2.08
C LEU A 37 7.18 1.20 1.68
N PRO A 38 7.23 -0.12 2.09
CA PRO A 38 6.24 -1.24 1.85
C PRO A 38 5.34 -1.78 3.07
N THR A 39 4.43 -2.80 2.91
CA THR A 39 3.32 -3.33 3.84
C THR A 39 3.44 -4.85 4.41
N GLY A 40 2.59 -5.47 5.32
CA GLY A 40 2.87 -6.77 6.13
C GLY A 40 1.79 -7.94 6.39
N CYS A 41 2.12 -9.24 6.83
CA CYS A 41 1.33 -10.55 6.61
C CYS A 41 1.56 -11.94 7.45
N HIS A 42 0.83 -13.10 7.20
CA HIS A 42 0.75 -14.50 7.84
C HIS A 42 0.95 -15.74 6.90
N ALA A 43 1.21 -17.01 7.32
CA ALA A 43 1.30 -18.18 6.38
C ALA A 43 -0.02 -18.77 5.84
N LYS A 44 0.02 -19.44 4.68
CA LYS A 44 -1.12 -20.22 4.11
C LYS A 44 -1.76 -21.19 5.10
N GLY A 45 -3.08 -21.32 5.05
CA GLY A 45 -3.86 -22.23 5.89
C GLY A 45 -4.07 -21.73 7.32
N SER A 46 -3.50 -20.57 7.68
CA SER A 46 -3.76 -19.93 8.97
C SER A 46 -5.24 -19.52 9.02
N LYS A 47 -5.97 -20.00 10.02
CA LYS A 47 -7.41 -19.69 10.13
C LYS A 47 -7.62 -18.41 10.93
N ILE A 48 -8.34 -17.47 10.33
CA ILE A 48 -8.68 -16.17 10.89
C ILE A 48 -10.14 -16.19 11.36
N LEU A 49 -10.42 -15.59 12.51
CA LEU A 49 -11.75 -15.58 13.10
C LEU A 49 -12.59 -14.43 12.51
N LEU A 50 -13.75 -14.75 11.95
CA LEU A 50 -14.73 -13.79 11.48
C LEU A 50 -15.61 -13.31 12.65
N TYR A 51 -16.20 -12.12 12.49
CA TYR A 51 -17.04 -11.51 13.52
C TYR A 51 -18.30 -12.34 13.85
N ASP A 52 -18.81 -13.10 12.89
CA ASP A 52 -19.95 -14.01 13.10
C ASP A 52 -19.58 -15.29 13.88
N GLY A 53 -18.29 -15.48 14.20
CA GLY A 53 -17.75 -16.64 14.90
C GLY A 53 -17.38 -17.82 14.03
N SER A 54 -17.56 -17.70 12.72
CA SER A 54 -16.97 -18.63 11.76
C SER A 54 -15.46 -18.35 11.59
N THR A 55 -14.75 -19.30 11.00
CA THR A 55 -13.32 -19.15 10.70
C THR A 55 -13.08 -19.31 9.22
N LYS A 56 -12.13 -18.54 8.69
CA LYS A 56 -11.80 -18.50 7.27
C LYS A 56 -10.29 -18.60 7.12
N ASN A 57 -9.78 -19.36 6.16
CA ASN A 57 -8.33 -19.40 5.95
C ASN A 57 -7.85 -18.02 5.50
N VAL A 58 -6.64 -17.64 5.90
CA VAL A 58 -6.05 -16.32 5.65
C VAL A 58 -5.95 -16.02 4.15
N GLU A 59 -5.72 -17.05 3.33
CA GLU A 59 -5.71 -16.94 1.87
C GLU A 59 -7.10 -16.68 1.27
N ASP A 60 -8.16 -17.02 2.00
CA ASP A 60 -9.55 -16.85 1.57
C ASP A 60 -10.15 -15.53 2.09
N ILE A 61 -9.44 -14.80 2.96
CA ILE A 61 -9.88 -13.49 3.48
C ILE A 61 -9.97 -12.48 2.33
N SER A 62 -11.09 -11.75 2.29
CA SER A 62 -11.48 -10.84 1.21
C SER A 62 -11.77 -9.43 1.74
N ILE A 63 -11.52 -8.39 0.92
CA ILE A 63 -11.95 -7.02 1.26
C ILE A 63 -13.46 -7.01 1.50
N GLY A 64 -13.86 -6.41 2.62
CA GLY A 64 -15.24 -6.38 3.11
C GLY A 64 -15.60 -7.50 4.07
N ASP A 65 -14.74 -8.53 4.24
CA ASP A 65 -14.90 -9.48 5.33
C ASP A 65 -14.79 -8.74 6.67
N ILE A 66 -15.63 -9.14 7.63
CA ILE A 66 -15.64 -8.57 8.98
C ILE A 66 -14.98 -9.58 9.90
N LEU A 67 -13.77 -9.28 10.34
CA LEU A 67 -13.01 -10.09 11.27
C LEU A 67 -13.40 -9.77 12.72
N MET A 68 -13.13 -10.73 13.59
CA MET A 68 -13.25 -10.57 15.03
C MET A 68 -12.04 -9.81 15.58
N GLY A 69 -12.28 -8.65 16.20
CA GLY A 69 -11.28 -7.89 16.94
C GLY A 69 -10.84 -8.60 18.22
N ASP A 70 -9.75 -8.13 18.81
CA ASP A 70 -9.24 -8.60 20.11
C ASP A 70 -10.22 -8.34 21.27
N ASP A 71 -11.06 -7.33 21.13
CA ASP A 71 -12.07 -6.84 22.08
C ASP A 71 -13.48 -7.39 21.81
N GLY A 72 -13.63 -8.31 20.85
CA GLY A 72 -14.93 -8.85 20.45
C GLY A 72 -15.75 -7.94 19.54
N THR A 73 -15.17 -6.84 19.04
CA THR A 73 -15.84 -5.91 18.11
C THR A 73 -15.43 -6.17 16.65
N LYS A 74 -16.14 -5.53 15.71
CA LYS A 74 -15.96 -5.75 14.26
C LYS A 74 -14.65 -5.14 13.74
N ARG A 75 -13.98 -5.81 12.80
CA ARG A 75 -12.85 -5.28 12.01
C ARG A 75 -13.07 -5.54 10.52
N ASN A 76 -13.34 -4.50 9.73
CA ASN A 76 -13.48 -4.64 8.30
C ASN A 76 -12.11 -4.77 7.62
N VAL A 77 -11.99 -5.74 6.72
CA VAL A 77 -10.83 -5.89 5.84
C VAL A 77 -10.88 -4.83 4.74
N LEU A 78 -9.86 -3.99 4.69
CA LEU A 78 -9.74 -2.87 3.77
C LEU A 78 -8.85 -3.14 2.57
N GLN A 79 -7.85 -4.01 2.76
CA GLN A 79 -6.84 -4.34 1.76
C GLN A 79 -6.29 -5.74 2.04
N LEU A 80 -5.82 -6.47 1.03
CA LEU A 80 -5.03 -7.71 1.19
C LEU A 80 -3.57 -7.47 0.79
N HIS A 81 -2.64 -8.16 1.46
CA HIS A 81 -1.21 -8.20 1.17
C HIS A 81 -0.74 -9.65 1.22
N ASN A 82 -0.23 -10.21 0.12
CA ASN A 82 0.23 -11.61 0.09
C ASN A 82 1.68 -11.64 -0.44
N GLY A 83 2.43 -12.72 -0.21
CA GLY A 83 3.88 -12.78 -0.39
C GLY A 83 4.52 -14.16 -0.35
N PHE A 84 5.84 -14.19 -0.50
CA PHE A 84 6.71 -15.24 0.01
C PHE A 84 7.75 -14.58 0.93
N ASP A 85 8.14 -15.24 2.03
CA ASP A 85 9.22 -14.76 2.92
C ASP A 85 9.80 -15.97 3.67
N ASP A 86 10.83 -15.70 4.47
CA ASP A 86 11.21 -16.55 5.59
C ASP A 86 10.05 -16.72 6.56
N MET A 87 9.66 -17.96 6.76
CA MET A 87 8.56 -18.36 7.61
C MET A 87 9.08 -18.92 8.91
N TYR A 88 8.34 -18.60 9.96
CA TYR A 88 8.66 -18.98 11.32
C TYR A 88 7.40 -19.58 11.94
N LYS A 89 7.55 -20.79 12.48
CA LYS A 89 6.50 -21.50 13.20
C LYS A 89 6.56 -21.09 14.65
N ILE A 90 5.47 -20.49 15.10
CA ILE A 90 5.26 -20.08 16.49
C ILE A 90 4.56 -21.23 17.18
N ILE A 91 5.18 -21.79 18.22
CA ILE A 91 4.73 -23.00 18.90
C ILE A 91 4.33 -22.63 20.33
N PRO A 92 3.06 -22.27 20.58
CA PRO A 92 2.58 -22.02 21.94
C PRO A 92 2.55 -23.31 22.77
N ILE A 93 2.86 -23.22 24.07
CA ILE A 93 2.64 -24.34 25.01
C ILE A 93 1.15 -24.72 25.07
N LYS A 94 0.26 -23.74 24.94
CA LYS A 94 -1.20 -23.93 24.91
C LYS A 94 -1.78 -23.38 23.61
N GLY A 95 -2.08 -24.25 22.66
CA GLY A 95 -2.64 -23.91 21.36
C GLY A 95 -1.99 -24.72 20.26
N GLU A 96 -2.49 -24.54 19.04
CA GLU A 96 -1.83 -25.14 17.88
C GLU A 96 -0.74 -24.19 17.40
N PRO A 97 0.34 -24.72 16.80
CA PRO A 97 1.32 -23.87 16.15
C PRO A 97 0.72 -23.11 14.97
N PHE A 98 1.15 -21.87 14.80
CA PHE A 98 0.81 -21.07 13.63
C PHE A 98 2.09 -20.57 12.97
N ILE A 99 2.05 -20.38 11.65
CA ILE A 99 3.22 -20.00 10.86
C ILE A 99 3.01 -18.59 10.33
N VAL A 100 4.03 -17.77 10.43
CA VAL A 100 4.00 -16.36 10.02
C VAL A 100 5.33 -15.96 9.39
N ASN A 101 5.35 -14.87 8.63
CA ASN A 101 6.59 -14.37 8.09
C ASN A 101 7.45 -13.66 9.15
N GLY A 102 8.73 -13.48 8.87
CA GLY A 102 9.65 -12.82 9.80
C GLY A 102 9.27 -11.38 10.16
N GLY A 103 8.51 -10.72 9.28
CA GLY A 103 7.98 -9.38 9.48
C GLY A 103 6.61 -9.31 10.18
N HIS A 104 6.05 -10.45 10.61
CA HIS A 104 4.77 -10.51 11.31
C HIS A 104 4.92 -9.98 12.73
N ILE A 105 3.95 -9.18 13.18
CA ILE A 105 3.98 -8.54 14.49
C ILE A 105 3.24 -9.43 15.50
N LEU A 106 3.97 -9.96 16.48
CA LEU A 106 3.42 -10.71 17.61
C LEU A 106 2.93 -9.73 18.68
N SER A 107 1.68 -9.88 19.13
CA SER A 107 1.13 -9.14 20.28
C SER A 107 1.30 -9.96 21.56
N LEU A 108 2.29 -9.60 22.39
CA LEU A 108 2.75 -10.39 23.54
C LEU A 108 2.35 -9.75 24.87
N TYR A 109 1.80 -10.54 25.78
CA TYR A 109 1.47 -10.16 27.15
C TYR A 109 2.68 -10.35 28.07
N LYS A 110 3.13 -9.28 28.73
CA LYS A 110 4.20 -9.35 29.71
C LYS A 110 3.68 -9.85 31.05
N THR A 111 4.20 -10.98 31.53
CA THR A 111 3.90 -11.53 32.85
C THR A 111 4.92 -11.06 33.89
N ASN A 112 4.46 -10.70 35.10
CA ASN A 112 5.34 -10.30 36.20
C ASN A 112 6.05 -11.52 36.79
N GLU A 113 7.35 -11.39 37.05
CA GLU A 113 8.14 -12.39 37.77
C GLU A 113 8.10 -12.10 39.28
N GLY A 114 7.76 -13.10 40.09
CA GLY A 114 8.18 -13.16 41.50
C GLY A 114 7.39 -12.35 42.54
N HIS A 115 7.47 -12.83 43.79
CA HIS A 115 6.50 -12.71 44.89
C HIS A 115 6.37 -11.37 45.63
N LEU A 116 6.87 -10.23 45.12
CA LEU A 116 6.99 -9.00 45.95
C LEU A 116 6.51 -7.69 45.31
N TYR A 117 5.79 -7.71 44.18
CA TYR A 117 5.33 -6.47 43.55
C TYR A 117 3.82 -6.42 43.29
N ASN A 118 3.15 -5.50 43.98
CA ASN A 118 1.86 -4.97 43.56
C ASN A 118 2.11 -4.02 42.38
N CYS A 119 1.89 -4.46 41.13
CA CYS A 119 2.11 -3.60 39.97
C CYS A 119 0.97 -3.69 38.95
N GLY A 120 -0.07 -2.87 39.22
CA GLY A 120 -1.22 -2.66 38.35
C GLY A 120 -0.86 -1.99 37.02
N LYS A 121 -0.71 -2.81 35.97
CA LYS A 121 -1.49 -2.80 34.72
C LYS A 121 -0.82 -3.74 33.69
N SER A 122 -1.64 -4.53 33.00
CA SER A 122 -1.24 -5.45 31.93
C SER A 122 -0.48 -4.72 30.82
N ARG A 123 0.78 -5.11 30.57
CA ARG A 123 1.61 -4.64 29.45
C ARG A 123 1.41 -5.60 28.30
N ILE A 124 0.72 -5.19 27.23
CA ILE A 124 0.86 -5.90 25.96
C ILE A 124 2.07 -5.24 25.25
N ASN A 125 2.80 -5.96 24.41
CA ASN A 125 4.03 -5.52 23.73
C ASN A 125 4.07 -6.14 22.34
N GLU A 126 4.29 -5.33 21.31
CA GLU A 126 4.27 -5.81 19.93
C GLU A 126 5.68 -5.92 19.37
N ILE A 127 6.03 -7.07 18.81
CA ILE A 127 7.38 -7.31 18.32
C ILE A 127 7.35 -8.15 17.05
N SER A 128 8.19 -7.81 16.07
CA SER A 128 8.32 -8.64 14.87
C SER A 128 8.94 -9.99 15.23
N VAL A 129 8.58 -11.07 14.51
CA VAL A 129 9.16 -12.40 14.77
C VAL A 129 10.69 -12.38 14.64
N ARG A 130 11.24 -11.68 13.65
CA ARG A 130 12.69 -11.52 13.47
C ARG A 130 13.36 -10.77 14.61
N ASP A 131 12.69 -9.81 15.26
CA ASP A 131 13.27 -9.07 16.39
C ASP A 131 13.09 -9.81 17.72
N TYR A 132 12.03 -10.59 17.88
CA TYR A 132 11.82 -11.48 19.04
C TYR A 132 12.98 -12.48 19.20
N LEU A 133 13.47 -13.03 18.08
CA LEU A 133 14.61 -13.94 18.07
C LEU A 133 15.91 -13.30 18.58
N LYS A 134 16.06 -11.97 18.47
CA LYS A 134 17.23 -11.22 18.94
C LYS A 134 17.15 -10.82 20.42
N GLN A 135 16.02 -11.02 21.08
CA GLN A 135 15.83 -10.63 22.48
C GLN A 135 16.52 -11.59 23.45
N THR A 136 16.72 -11.15 24.70
CA THR A 136 17.31 -11.97 25.76
C THR A 136 16.36 -13.09 26.21
N ASP A 137 16.91 -14.14 26.81
CA ASP A 137 16.10 -15.24 27.38
C ASP A 137 15.12 -14.74 28.43
N TYR A 138 15.53 -13.77 29.24
CA TYR A 138 14.66 -13.07 30.19
C TYR A 138 13.47 -12.38 29.52
N TYR A 139 13.70 -11.66 28.41
CA TYR A 139 12.63 -11.03 27.65
C TYR A 139 11.66 -12.08 27.09
N ARG A 140 12.18 -13.15 26.50
CA ARG A 140 11.37 -14.25 25.94
C ARG A 140 10.58 -15.00 27.01
N HIS A 141 11.14 -15.18 28.20
CA HIS A 141 10.47 -15.81 29.34
C HIS A 141 9.29 -14.97 29.85
N THR A 142 9.45 -13.65 29.88
CA THR A 142 8.46 -12.73 30.42
C THR A 142 7.38 -12.30 29.44
N HIS A 143 7.59 -12.42 28.12
CA HIS A 143 6.63 -12.00 27.08
C HIS A 143 5.98 -13.20 26.41
N LYS A 144 4.69 -13.37 26.66
CA LYS A 144 3.91 -14.58 26.36
C LYS A 144 2.82 -14.27 25.34
N LEU A 145 2.45 -15.23 24.49
CA LEU A 145 1.26 -15.08 23.65
C LEU A 145 0.02 -14.96 24.53
N HIS A 146 -1.00 -14.28 24.03
CA HIS A 146 -2.24 -14.11 24.75
C HIS A 146 -3.46 -14.19 23.83
N ARG A 147 -4.58 -14.58 24.44
CA ARG A 147 -5.87 -14.77 23.79
C ARG A 147 -6.89 -13.76 24.29
N SER A 148 -7.90 -13.46 23.47
CA SER A 148 -9.00 -12.59 23.86
C SER A 148 -9.76 -13.11 25.09
N LYS A 149 -10.21 -12.18 25.95
CA LYS A 149 -10.84 -12.47 27.25
C LYS A 149 -12.32 -12.82 27.19
N CYS A 150 -13.07 -12.16 26.29
CA CYS A 150 -14.52 -12.35 26.10
C CYS A 150 -14.88 -11.98 24.66
N ILE A 151 -15.48 -12.92 23.94
CA ILE A 151 -16.07 -12.70 22.62
C ILE A 151 -17.51 -13.22 22.68
N GLU A 152 -18.48 -12.33 22.57
CA GLU A 152 -19.91 -12.68 22.50
C GLU A 152 -20.34 -12.76 21.04
N PHE A 153 -20.60 -13.96 20.55
CA PHE A 153 -21.12 -14.15 19.20
C PHE A 153 -22.63 -13.87 19.19
N HIS A 154 -23.11 -13.02 18.26
CA HIS A 154 -24.52 -12.63 18.12
C HIS A 154 -25.47 -13.73 17.62
N ASN A 155 -25.14 -15.00 17.85
CA ASN A 155 -26.07 -16.10 17.74
C ASN A 155 -26.44 -16.56 19.14
N ASN A 156 -27.71 -16.40 19.52
CA ASN A 156 -28.29 -16.93 20.75
C ASN A 156 -28.15 -18.46 20.83
N LYS A 157 -26.97 -18.95 21.20
CA LYS A 157 -26.77 -20.22 21.87
C LYS A 157 -26.13 -19.94 23.21
N VAL A 158 -27.01 -19.75 24.20
CA VAL A 158 -26.64 -19.83 25.61
C VAL A 158 -25.99 -21.19 25.83
N LEU A 159 -24.69 -21.22 26.10
CA LEU A 159 -24.07 -22.39 26.70
C LEU A 159 -24.47 -22.39 28.18
N PRO A 160 -25.18 -23.42 28.68
CA PRO A 160 -25.58 -23.46 30.08
C PRO A 160 -24.34 -23.70 30.95
N ASN A 161 -23.82 -22.63 31.54
CA ASN A 161 -22.89 -22.76 32.66
C ASN A 161 -23.70 -22.99 33.94
N ARG A 162 -23.82 -24.25 34.36
CA ARG A 162 -23.93 -24.66 35.77
C ARG A 162 -23.93 -26.19 35.90
N VAL A 163 -22.78 -26.76 36.25
CA VAL A 163 -22.76 -28.00 37.04
C VAL A 163 -22.25 -27.61 38.42
N GLU A 164 -23.15 -27.67 39.40
CA GLU A 164 -22.96 -27.13 40.75
C GLU A 164 -22.08 -28.02 41.66
N ARG A 165 -21.53 -29.12 41.12
CA ARG A 165 -20.73 -30.08 41.88
C ARG A 165 -19.34 -30.21 41.27
N ARG A 166 -18.32 -30.01 42.12
CA ARG A 166 -16.85 -30.04 41.86
C ARG A 166 -16.18 -28.68 41.59
N LYS A 167 -16.25 -27.74 42.55
CA LYS A 167 -15.32 -26.59 42.58
C LYS A 167 -13.95 -27.03 43.13
N ALA A 168 -12.90 -26.83 42.35
CA ALA A 168 -11.52 -27.10 42.76
C ALA A 168 -11.04 -26.07 43.81
N LYS A 169 -10.07 -26.46 44.66
CA LYS A 169 -9.47 -25.55 45.65
C LYS A 169 -8.82 -24.35 44.95
N PRO A 170 -8.89 -23.13 45.52
CA PRO A 170 -8.28 -21.94 44.92
C PRO A 170 -6.77 -22.12 44.76
N ARG A 171 -6.22 -21.78 43.59
CA ARG A 171 -4.78 -21.83 43.35
C ARG A 171 -4.09 -20.65 44.06
N LEU A 172 -2.93 -20.91 44.67
CA LEU A 172 -2.08 -19.90 45.32
C LEU A 172 -1.46 -18.88 44.34
N GLN A 173 -1.48 -19.16 43.04
CA GLN A 173 -0.95 -18.29 41.99
C GLN A 173 -2.01 -18.11 40.89
N GLU A 174 -2.50 -16.88 40.70
CA GLU A 174 -3.43 -16.53 39.61
C GLU A 174 -2.69 -16.49 38.27
N LYS A 175 -2.50 -17.65 37.63
CA LYS A 175 -2.05 -17.71 36.24
C LYS A 175 -3.25 -17.59 35.31
N SER A 176 -3.32 -16.52 34.52
CA SER A 176 -4.33 -16.37 33.47
C SER A 176 -4.28 -17.54 32.50
N VAL A 177 -5.41 -18.21 32.29
CA VAL A 177 -5.54 -19.31 31.32
C VAL A 177 -5.38 -18.84 29.87
N LEU A 178 -5.53 -17.54 29.63
CA LEU A 178 -5.48 -16.90 28.32
C LEU A 178 -4.07 -16.49 27.90
N VAL A 179 -3.05 -16.74 28.72
CA VAL A 179 -1.66 -16.39 28.46
C VAL A 179 -0.82 -17.66 28.39
N THR A 180 0.04 -17.77 27.36
CA THR A 180 0.87 -18.95 27.12
C THR A 180 2.27 -18.58 26.67
N GLU A 181 3.27 -19.29 27.19
CA GLU A 181 4.62 -19.30 26.62
C GLU A 181 4.61 -19.94 25.24
N PHE A 182 5.65 -19.68 24.45
CA PHE A 182 5.82 -20.20 23.11
C PHE A 182 7.30 -20.27 22.72
N SER A 183 7.63 -21.10 21.74
CA SER A 183 8.91 -21.10 21.05
C SER A 183 8.73 -20.69 19.58
N VAL A 184 9.84 -20.36 18.91
CA VAL A 184 9.86 -19.96 17.50
C VAL A 184 10.87 -20.82 16.76
N GLU A 185 10.42 -21.47 15.69
CA GLU A 185 11.25 -22.30 14.82
C GLU A 185 11.27 -21.72 13.41
N TYR A 186 12.45 -21.58 12.81
CA TYR A 186 12.55 -21.25 11.40
C TYR A 186 12.11 -22.46 10.57
N VAL A 187 11.16 -22.27 9.67
CA VAL A 187 10.57 -23.36 8.85
C VAL A 187 10.89 -23.23 7.36
N GLY A 188 11.82 -22.35 6.99
CA GLY A 188 12.21 -22.11 5.60
C GLY A 188 11.36 -21.05 4.92
N LYS A 189 11.48 -20.92 3.59
CA LYS A 189 10.71 -19.96 2.82
C LYS A 189 9.32 -20.50 2.46
N GLY A 190 8.30 -19.67 2.55
CA GLY A 190 6.91 -20.08 2.29
C GLY A 190 5.98 -18.92 2.01
N GLU A 191 4.78 -19.25 1.55
CA GLU A 191 3.74 -18.28 1.19
C GLU A 191 3.18 -17.58 2.42
N TYR A 192 2.95 -16.29 2.29
CA TYR A 192 2.21 -15.51 3.26
C TYR A 192 1.01 -14.78 2.65
N PHE A 193 0.02 -14.47 3.48
CA PHE A 193 -1.24 -13.81 3.23
C PHE A 193 -1.54 -12.86 4.38
N GLY A 194 -2.05 -11.69 4.10
CA GLY A 194 -2.13 -10.59 5.05
C GLY A 194 -3.17 -9.60 4.58
N PHE A 195 -3.48 -8.63 5.42
CA PHE A 195 -4.55 -7.70 5.10
C PHE A 195 -4.28 -6.30 5.64
N THR A 196 -5.18 -5.35 5.50
CA THR A 196 -5.22 -4.16 6.34
C THR A 196 -6.62 -4.17 6.93
N LEU A 197 -6.73 -3.95 8.23
CA LEU A 197 -8.03 -3.83 8.90
C LEU A 197 -8.32 -2.37 9.20
N ASP A 198 -9.58 -2.04 9.39
CA ASP A 198 -9.97 -0.83 10.13
C ASP A 198 -9.82 -1.04 11.66
N GLY A 199 -10.32 -0.09 12.45
CA GLY A 199 -10.25 -0.16 13.91
C GLY A 199 -8.81 -0.08 14.43
N ASN A 200 -8.52 -0.81 15.52
CA ASN A 200 -7.20 -0.84 16.15
C ASN A 200 -6.19 -1.77 15.43
N HIS A 201 -6.56 -2.33 14.27
CA HIS A 201 -5.77 -3.29 13.49
C HIS A 201 -5.41 -4.59 14.20
N LEU A 202 -5.97 -4.85 15.39
CA LEU A 202 -5.88 -6.12 16.10
C LEU A 202 -7.03 -7.03 15.70
N TYR A 203 -6.73 -8.31 15.53
CA TYR A 203 -7.69 -9.34 15.17
C TYR A 203 -7.34 -10.68 15.79
N CYS A 204 -8.36 -11.51 15.91
CA CYS A 204 -8.24 -12.87 16.41
C CYS A 204 -8.00 -13.87 15.27
N ASP A 205 -7.09 -14.80 15.50
CA ASP A 205 -7.10 -16.06 14.76
C ASP A 205 -8.18 -17.01 15.30
N SER A 206 -8.35 -18.16 14.64
CA SER A 206 -9.33 -19.20 15.03
C SER A 206 -9.15 -19.76 16.44
N GLN A 207 -7.98 -19.56 17.05
CA GLN A 207 -7.65 -20.00 18.40
C GLN A 207 -7.72 -18.86 19.41
N PHE A 208 -8.22 -17.70 18.97
CA PHE A 208 -8.36 -16.46 19.71
C PHE A 208 -7.05 -15.76 20.06
N PHE A 209 -5.93 -16.14 19.43
CA PHE A 209 -4.68 -15.38 19.54
C PHE A 209 -4.79 -14.05 18.79
N ILE A 210 -4.15 -13.02 19.34
CA ILE A 210 -4.27 -11.64 18.86
C ILE A 210 -3.08 -11.26 17.96
N HIS A 211 -3.35 -10.70 16.78
CA HIS A 211 -2.37 -10.32 15.73
C HIS A 211 -2.51 -8.85 15.28
N HIS A 212 -1.49 -8.23 14.66
CA HIS A 212 -1.49 -6.81 14.22
C HIS A 212 -1.07 -6.57 12.73
N ASN A 213 -1.55 -5.48 12.08
CA ASN A 213 -1.65 -5.37 10.62
C ASN A 213 -1.16 -4.11 9.81
N SER A 214 0.01 -3.48 10.06
CA SER A 214 0.54 -2.46 9.11
C SER A 214 2.05 -2.21 9.20
N GLY A 215 2.67 -1.63 8.15
CA GLY A 215 4.09 -1.24 8.14
C GLY A 215 4.40 0.27 8.09
N LYS A 216 3.85 1.04 7.13
CA LYS A 216 4.05 2.51 7.04
C LYS A 216 3.44 3.26 8.23
N SER A 217 2.23 2.86 8.65
CA SER A 217 1.58 3.46 9.80
C SER A 217 2.35 3.24 11.10
N LEU A 218 3.06 2.10 11.24
CA LEU A 218 3.96 1.86 12.37
C LEU A 218 5.17 2.78 12.32
N VAL A 219 5.73 3.04 11.13
CA VAL A 219 6.81 4.02 10.96
C VAL A 219 6.34 5.43 11.34
N ILE A 220 5.17 5.87 10.86
CA ILE A 220 4.59 7.18 11.22
C ILE A 220 4.35 7.29 12.73
N ALA A 221 3.75 6.27 13.35
CA ALA A 221 3.49 6.25 14.78
C ALA A 221 4.79 6.28 15.61
N ASP A 222 5.78 5.47 15.25
CA ASP A 222 7.08 5.45 15.92
C ASP A 222 7.80 6.80 15.80
N ILE A 223 7.86 7.38 14.60
CA ILE A 223 8.45 8.72 14.38
C ILE A 223 7.75 9.74 15.28
N ALA A 224 6.43 9.89 15.14
CA ALA A 224 5.68 10.90 15.87
C ALA A 224 5.82 10.74 17.40
N SER A 225 5.80 9.50 17.91
CA SER A 225 5.98 9.22 19.35
C SER A 225 7.35 9.62 19.89
N ARG A 226 8.39 9.65 19.03
CA ARG A 226 9.77 9.98 19.39
C ARG A 226 10.10 11.47 19.29
N LEU A 227 9.19 12.30 18.74
CA LEU A 227 9.40 13.74 18.62
C LEU A 227 8.99 14.48 19.91
N SER A 228 9.89 15.32 20.42
CA SER A 228 9.65 16.14 21.61
C SER A 228 8.78 17.37 21.32
N GLU A 229 8.89 17.92 20.11
CA GLU A 229 8.20 19.12 19.65
C GLU A 229 6.80 18.81 19.09
N PRO A 230 5.88 19.80 19.06
CA PRO A 230 4.57 19.65 18.41
C PRO A 230 4.69 19.18 16.96
N THR A 231 3.95 18.12 16.63
CA THR A 231 3.98 17.47 15.32
C THR A 231 2.57 17.32 14.75
N ILE A 232 2.37 17.68 13.48
CA ILE A 232 1.12 17.39 12.76
C ILE A 232 1.36 16.34 11.68
N VAL A 233 0.44 15.39 11.57
CA VAL A 233 0.49 14.27 10.62
C VAL A 233 -0.68 14.39 9.65
N PHE A 234 -0.38 14.69 8.39
CA PHE A 234 -1.37 14.77 7.33
C PHE A 234 -1.64 13.42 6.69
N GLN A 235 -2.93 13.13 6.49
CA GLN A 235 -3.44 11.91 5.91
C GLN A 235 -4.37 12.23 4.74
N PRO A 236 -4.36 11.42 3.65
CA PRO A 236 -5.06 11.75 2.41
C PRO A 236 -6.58 11.63 2.53
N ASN A 237 -7.07 10.77 3.43
CA ASN A 237 -8.50 10.56 3.67
C ASN A 237 -8.80 10.24 5.15
N LYS A 238 -10.09 10.27 5.50
CA LYS A 238 -10.57 10.09 6.87
C LYS A 238 -10.31 8.68 7.41
N GLU A 239 -10.44 7.67 6.54
CA GLU A 239 -10.34 6.27 6.92
C GLU A 239 -8.91 5.93 7.37
N ILE A 240 -7.91 6.36 6.60
CA ILE A 240 -6.48 6.16 6.93
C ILE A 240 -6.09 7.00 8.15
N LEU A 241 -6.69 8.19 8.31
CA LEU A 241 -6.43 9.06 9.45
C LEU A 241 -6.79 8.39 10.77
N GLU A 242 -8.03 7.93 10.89
CA GLU A 242 -8.55 7.29 12.12
C GLU A 242 -7.68 6.10 12.54
N GLN A 243 -7.31 5.29 11.56
CA GLN A 243 -6.46 4.11 11.70
C GLN A 243 -5.06 4.44 12.20
N ASN A 244 -4.38 5.39 11.54
CA ASN A 244 -3.03 5.75 11.92
C ASN A 244 -2.99 6.48 13.27
N PHE A 245 -4.05 7.21 13.62
CA PHE A 245 -4.22 7.81 14.94
C PHE A 245 -4.38 6.74 16.05
N ALA A 246 -5.20 5.71 15.81
CA ALA A 246 -5.36 4.60 16.75
C ALA A 246 -4.03 3.89 17.03
N LYS A 247 -3.18 3.70 16.01
CA LYS A 247 -1.83 3.17 16.17
C LYS A 247 -0.91 4.07 16.99
N LEU A 248 -0.99 5.39 16.82
CA LEU A 248 -0.20 6.29 17.67
C LEU A 248 -0.61 6.17 19.15
N ARG A 249 -1.91 6.09 19.43
CA ARG A 249 -2.43 5.91 20.80
C ARG A 249 -1.91 4.64 21.44
N SER A 250 -1.76 3.55 20.68
CA SER A 250 -1.26 2.28 21.22
C SER A 250 0.24 2.33 21.61
N TYR A 251 1.03 3.27 21.08
CA TYR A 251 2.40 3.56 21.56
C TYR A 251 2.44 4.26 22.94
N GLY A 252 1.27 4.56 23.53
CA GLY A 252 1.17 5.23 24.83
C GLY A 252 1.26 6.76 24.75
N VAL A 253 1.04 7.32 23.57
CA VAL A 253 1.02 8.77 23.38
C VAL A 253 -0.35 9.30 23.83
N GLU A 254 -0.37 10.01 24.95
CA GLU A 254 -1.60 10.57 25.51
C GLU A 254 -1.94 11.96 24.94
N ASP A 255 -0.91 12.77 24.65
CA ASP A 255 -1.04 14.13 24.10
C ASP A 255 -1.12 14.11 22.57
N CYS A 256 -2.25 13.59 22.06
CA CYS A 256 -2.54 13.55 20.63
C CYS A 256 -4.03 13.65 20.32
N SER A 257 -4.37 14.26 19.18
CA SER A 257 -5.75 14.53 18.75
C SER A 257 -6.00 14.29 17.25
N ILE A 258 -7.27 14.39 16.85
CA ILE A 258 -7.70 14.39 15.44
C ILE A 258 -8.31 15.75 15.09
N TYR A 259 -7.90 16.30 13.94
CA TYR A 259 -8.50 17.47 13.31
C TYR A 259 -8.97 17.16 11.89
N SER A 260 -10.25 16.82 11.74
CA SER A 260 -10.86 16.53 10.44
C SER A 260 -12.36 16.82 10.44
N ALA A 261 -12.80 17.68 9.51
CA ALA A 261 -14.21 18.04 9.33
C ALA A 261 -15.06 16.82 8.94
N SER A 262 -14.52 15.91 8.11
CA SER A 262 -15.22 14.70 7.69
C SER A 262 -15.38 13.65 8.81
N MET A 263 -14.64 13.81 9.91
CA MET A 263 -14.77 13.02 11.13
C MET A 263 -15.52 13.75 12.25
N ASN A 264 -15.97 14.99 12.00
CA ASN A 264 -16.59 15.86 13.00
C ASN A 264 -15.73 16.02 14.28
N ARG A 265 -14.40 16.10 14.13
CA ARG A 265 -13.45 16.33 15.23
C ARG A 265 -12.55 17.52 14.91
N LYS A 266 -12.39 18.44 15.86
CA LYS A 266 -11.61 19.69 15.70
C LYS A 266 -10.73 19.95 16.93
N GLU A 267 -9.98 18.93 17.35
CA GLU A 267 -9.12 19.01 18.53
C GLU A 267 -7.65 19.16 18.11
N ILE A 268 -6.91 20.00 18.84
CA ILE A 268 -5.49 20.24 18.60
C ILE A 268 -4.71 19.87 19.87
N SER A 269 -3.67 19.06 19.71
CA SER A 269 -2.80 18.54 20.79
C SER A 269 -1.35 18.47 20.29
N LYS A 270 -0.39 18.09 21.14
CA LYS A 270 1.03 18.04 20.74
C LYS A 270 1.25 17.21 19.48
N ILE A 271 0.58 16.06 19.34
CA ILE A 271 0.58 15.30 18.10
C ILE A 271 -0.81 15.29 17.48
N THR A 272 -1.00 16.03 16.39
CA THR A 272 -2.33 16.16 15.76
C THR A 272 -2.37 15.42 14.43
N PHE A 273 -3.33 14.50 14.26
CA PHE A 273 -3.62 13.86 12.97
C PHE A 273 -4.68 14.65 12.23
N ALA A 274 -4.41 15.03 10.97
CA ALA A 274 -5.29 15.95 10.25
C ALA A 274 -5.44 15.62 8.76
N THR A 275 -6.56 16.04 8.19
CA THR A 275 -6.72 16.14 6.73
C THR A 275 -6.42 17.58 6.29
N ILE A 276 -5.62 17.77 5.25
CA ILE A 276 -5.17 19.12 4.83
C ILE A 276 -6.33 20.07 4.53
N GLY A 277 -7.42 19.57 3.94
CA GLY A 277 -8.61 20.37 3.63
C GLY A 277 -9.33 20.93 4.86
N SER A 278 -9.19 20.29 6.02
CA SER A 278 -9.75 20.83 7.27
C SER A 278 -8.88 21.92 7.87
N VAL A 279 -7.55 21.79 7.73
CA VAL A 279 -6.57 22.73 8.30
C VAL A 279 -6.47 24.01 7.48
N ALA A 280 -6.66 23.93 6.16
CA ALA A 280 -6.45 25.06 5.24
C ALA A 280 -7.24 26.33 5.58
N ASN A 281 -8.41 26.22 6.19
CA ASN A 281 -9.24 27.37 6.56
C ASN A 281 -8.97 27.90 7.98
N HIS A 282 -8.05 27.29 8.72
CA HIS A 282 -7.76 27.57 10.12
C HIS A 282 -6.24 27.61 10.39
N MET A 283 -5.42 28.00 9.40
CA MET A 283 -3.95 27.90 9.46
C MET A 283 -3.31 28.53 10.71
N GLU A 284 -3.86 29.65 11.17
CA GLU A 284 -3.42 30.37 12.37
C GLU A 284 -3.32 29.46 13.60
N ASP A 285 -4.31 28.58 13.79
CA ASP A 285 -4.37 27.67 14.93
C ASP A 285 -3.22 26.64 14.93
N PHE A 286 -2.59 26.42 13.76
CA PHE A 286 -1.58 25.40 13.56
C PHE A 286 -0.17 25.96 13.38
N ARG A 287 0.06 27.28 13.55
CA ARG A 287 1.38 27.92 13.39
C ARG A 287 2.48 27.34 14.27
N HIS A 288 2.11 26.80 15.43
CA HIS A 288 3.03 26.23 16.40
C HIS A 288 3.64 24.87 15.98
N PHE A 289 3.07 24.15 14.99
CA PHE A 289 3.57 22.83 14.56
C PHE A 289 4.82 22.90 13.67
N ARG A 290 6.02 23.00 14.22
CA ARG A 290 7.23 23.03 13.37
C ARG A 290 7.49 21.72 12.63
N ASN A 291 7.09 20.58 13.18
CA ASN A 291 7.29 19.27 12.56
C ASN A 291 6.04 18.80 11.81
N ILE A 292 6.19 18.47 10.53
CA ILE A 292 5.10 18.02 9.66
C ILE A 292 5.45 16.65 9.09
N ILE A 293 4.55 15.69 9.21
CA ILE A 293 4.61 14.41 8.50
C ILE A 293 3.46 14.37 7.48
N ILE A 294 3.74 13.98 6.25
CA ILE A 294 2.72 13.84 5.20
C ILE A 294 2.74 12.41 4.66
N ASP A 295 1.67 11.65 4.89
CA ASP A 295 1.46 10.37 4.22
C ASP A 295 0.99 10.60 2.77
N GLU A 296 1.36 9.68 1.88
CA GLU A 296 1.17 9.81 0.43
C GLU A 296 1.64 11.16 -0.15
N ALA A 297 2.86 11.56 0.21
CA ALA A 297 3.48 12.84 -0.16
C ALA A 297 3.54 13.16 -1.66
N HIS A 298 3.29 12.17 -2.53
CA HIS A 298 3.16 12.39 -3.97
C HIS A 298 1.93 13.22 -4.34
N GLU A 299 0.94 13.35 -3.45
CA GLU A 299 -0.25 14.21 -3.63
C GLU A 299 0.03 15.70 -3.39
N CYS A 300 1.10 16.06 -2.66
CA CYS A 300 1.46 17.45 -2.37
C CYS A 300 1.79 18.27 -3.62
N ASN A 301 0.96 19.28 -3.94
CA ASN A 301 1.19 20.12 -5.11
C ASN A 301 2.19 21.25 -4.84
N PRO A 302 3.35 21.27 -5.51
CA PRO A 302 4.34 22.34 -5.31
C PRO A 302 3.89 23.69 -5.86
N ARG A 303 3.07 23.74 -6.93
CA ARG A 303 2.75 25.02 -7.60
C ARG A 303 1.66 25.83 -6.90
N GLY A 304 0.96 25.24 -5.93
CA GLY A 304 -0.09 25.90 -5.17
C GLY A 304 -0.97 24.90 -4.43
N GLY A 305 -1.91 25.42 -3.65
CA GLY A 305 -2.91 24.65 -2.92
C GLY A 305 -2.51 24.39 -1.47
N MET A 306 -3.46 23.80 -0.75
CA MET A 306 -3.50 23.83 0.72
C MET A 306 -2.22 23.33 1.41
N TYR A 307 -1.55 22.30 0.88
CA TYR A 307 -0.27 21.84 1.42
C TYR A 307 0.83 22.88 1.30
N LYS A 308 0.95 23.54 0.15
CA LYS A 308 1.99 24.55 -0.10
C LYS A 308 1.77 25.74 0.81
N ASP A 309 0.54 26.26 0.83
CA ASP A 309 0.17 27.44 1.61
C ASP A 309 0.44 27.20 3.10
N PHE A 310 0.08 26.00 3.61
CA PHE A 310 0.35 25.61 4.99
C PHE A 310 1.85 25.46 5.31
N ILE A 311 2.64 24.93 4.39
CA ILE A 311 4.10 24.78 4.57
C ILE A 311 4.79 26.15 4.52
N GLU A 312 4.31 27.08 3.70
CA GLU A 312 4.88 28.43 3.52
C GLU A 312 4.45 29.43 4.61
N ASP A 313 3.36 29.16 5.37
CA ASP A 313 2.86 30.03 6.46
C ASP A 313 3.78 30.08 7.70
N GLY A 314 4.88 29.34 7.75
CA GLY A 314 5.84 29.45 8.84
C GLY A 314 7.12 28.64 8.64
N GLU A 315 8.00 28.67 9.65
CA GLU A 315 9.22 27.85 9.64
C GLU A 315 8.88 26.39 9.97
N ARG A 316 8.73 25.57 8.93
CA ARG A 316 8.33 24.15 9.03
C ARG A 316 9.43 23.20 8.58
N LYS A 317 9.43 22.01 9.17
CA LYS A 317 10.24 20.86 8.77
C LYS A 317 9.31 19.73 8.36
N VAL A 318 9.34 19.37 7.08
CA VAL A 318 8.38 18.45 6.48
C VAL A 318 9.07 17.14 6.09
N LEU A 319 8.47 16.03 6.49
CA LEU A 319 8.80 14.68 6.06
C LEU A 319 7.64 14.09 5.26
N GLY A 320 7.87 13.72 4.01
CA GLY A 320 6.89 13.01 3.19
C GLY A 320 7.16 11.50 3.14
N LEU A 321 6.12 10.67 3.22
CA LEU A 321 6.21 9.23 3.01
C LEU A 321 5.41 8.86 1.76
N THR A 322 5.96 8.04 0.85
CA THR A 322 5.25 7.63 -0.37
C THR A 322 5.83 6.36 -0.98
N ALA A 323 5.02 5.55 -1.66
CA ALA A 323 5.56 4.45 -2.48
C ALA A 323 6.00 4.93 -3.89
N THR A 324 5.52 6.08 -4.35
CA THR A 324 5.75 6.62 -5.71
C THR A 324 6.35 8.03 -5.63
N PRO A 325 7.68 8.19 -5.59
CA PRO A 325 8.35 9.47 -5.31
C PRO A 325 8.48 10.40 -6.52
N TYR A 326 7.50 10.38 -7.42
CA TYR A 326 7.49 11.15 -8.65
C TYR A 326 6.08 11.60 -9.04
N ARG A 327 6.01 12.63 -9.87
CA ARG A 327 4.78 13.24 -10.33
C ARG A 327 4.87 13.59 -11.81
N LEU A 328 3.79 13.36 -12.54
CA LEU A 328 3.69 13.81 -13.92
C LEU A 328 3.35 15.30 -13.97
N ASP A 329 4.22 16.07 -14.62
CA ASP A 329 4.14 17.51 -14.78
C ASP A 329 4.13 17.88 -16.27
N SER A 330 3.75 19.12 -16.58
CA SER A 330 3.73 19.66 -17.94
C SER A 330 4.56 20.95 -18.01
N ILE A 331 5.27 21.12 -19.13
CA ILE A 331 6.08 22.29 -19.44
C ILE A 331 5.81 22.79 -20.86
N ASN A 332 6.01 24.08 -21.08
CA ASN A 332 6.06 24.66 -22.43
C ASN A 332 7.50 24.59 -22.92
N ALA A 333 7.79 23.65 -23.83
CA ALA A 333 9.11 23.47 -24.39
C ALA A 333 9.17 24.01 -25.83
N PRO A 334 10.32 24.58 -26.27
CA PRO A 334 10.50 24.97 -27.66
C PRO A 334 10.37 23.78 -28.62
N ILE A 335 9.73 24.00 -29.76
CA ILE A 335 9.65 23.03 -30.85
C ILE A 335 10.95 23.09 -31.67
N ARG A 336 11.45 21.93 -32.07
CA ARG A 336 12.62 21.80 -32.93
C ARG A 336 12.25 20.98 -34.18
N ASN A 337 12.79 21.35 -35.34
CA ASN A 337 12.65 20.60 -36.58
C ASN A 337 13.50 19.31 -36.56
N GLU A 338 13.41 18.49 -37.62
CA GLU A 338 14.16 17.22 -37.74
C GLU A 338 15.69 17.39 -37.70
N ARG A 339 16.19 18.61 -38.00
CA ARG A 339 17.62 18.98 -37.93
C ARG A 339 18.03 19.52 -36.55
N GLY A 340 17.08 19.64 -35.61
CA GLY A 340 17.31 20.13 -34.26
C GLY A 340 17.23 21.66 -34.11
N GLU A 341 16.86 22.40 -35.15
CA GLU A 341 16.76 23.86 -35.15
C GLU A 341 15.43 24.31 -34.55
N LEU A 342 15.42 25.45 -33.83
CA LEU A 342 14.21 26.00 -33.21
C LEU A 342 13.20 26.43 -34.29
N MET A 343 11.98 25.91 -34.21
CA MET A 343 10.89 26.36 -35.07
C MET A 343 10.41 27.74 -34.63
N ARG A 344 10.08 28.57 -35.61
CA ARG A 344 9.56 29.93 -35.40
C ARG A 344 8.26 30.09 -36.15
N ASP A 345 7.32 30.79 -35.52
CA ASP A 345 6.04 31.11 -36.14
C ASP A 345 6.18 32.18 -37.23
N ILE A 346 5.04 32.53 -37.84
CA ILE A 346 4.97 33.56 -38.89
C ILE A 346 5.42 34.95 -38.43
N PHE A 347 5.51 35.20 -37.11
CA PHE A 347 5.98 36.45 -36.51
C PHE A 347 7.44 36.37 -36.05
N GLY A 348 8.11 35.23 -36.26
CA GLY A 348 9.50 34.99 -35.86
C GLY A 348 9.67 34.60 -34.39
N GLU A 349 8.60 34.38 -33.63
CA GLU A 349 8.67 33.91 -32.25
C GLU A 349 8.94 32.40 -32.19
N ILE A 350 9.67 31.93 -31.16
CA ILE A 350 9.96 30.51 -31.00
C ILE A 350 8.66 29.76 -30.68
N GLU A 351 8.29 28.83 -31.55
CA GLU A 351 7.15 27.96 -31.34
C GLU A 351 7.36 27.08 -30.09
N LYS A 352 6.33 26.92 -29.28
CA LYS A 352 6.35 26.13 -28.05
C LYS A 352 5.20 25.14 -28.04
N GLU A 353 5.44 23.99 -27.44
CA GLU A 353 4.40 22.99 -27.20
C GLU A 353 4.41 22.50 -25.75
N HIS A 354 3.25 22.02 -25.30
CA HIS A 354 3.15 21.34 -24.02
C HIS A 354 3.83 19.96 -24.09
N ARG A 355 4.79 19.73 -23.21
CA ARG A 355 5.46 18.44 -23.06
C ARG A 355 5.31 17.89 -21.65
N ALA A 356 5.03 16.59 -21.55
CA ALA A 356 5.04 15.86 -20.30
C ALA A 356 6.47 15.72 -19.77
N ILE A 357 6.62 15.81 -18.47
CA ILE A 357 7.85 15.48 -17.76
C ILE A 357 7.48 14.81 -16.44
N LEU A 358 7.95 13.58 -16.24
CA LEU A 358 7.79 12.90 -14.97
C LEU A 358 8.85 13.42 -14.00
N ARG A 359 8.51 14.36 -13.11
CA ARG A 359 9.49 14.91 -12.16
C ARG A 359 9.60 14.03 -10.93
N PHE A 360 10.83 13.76 -10.50
CA PHE A 360 11.05 13.28 -9.15
C PHE A 360 10.63 14.37 -8.15
N LEU A 361 10.02 14.03 -7.02
CA LEU A 361 9.45 15.04 -6.11
C LEU A 361 10.48 16.07 -5.62
N THR A 362 11.75 15.66 -5.44
CA THR A 362 12.86 16.54 -5.07
C THR A 362 13.34 17.49 -6.17
N ARG A 363 12.83 17.31 -7.40
CA ARG A 363 13.19 18.07 -8.61
C ARG A 363 12.01 18.84 -9.20
N CYS A 364 10.86 18.84 -8.52
CA CYS A 364 9.75 19.72 -8.81
C CYS A 364 10.15 21.20 -8.71
N LYS A 365 9.44 22.08 -9.43
CA LYS A 365 9.61 23.54 -9.31
C LYS A 365 8.23 24.18 -9.08
N PRO A 366 8.02 24.91 -7.96
CA PRO A 366 8.95 25.07 -6.83
C PRO A 366 9.20 23.74 -6.10
N ARG A 367 10.24 23.67 -5.26
CA ARG A 367 10.60 22.44 -4.52
C ARG A 367 9.93 22.46 -3.15
N ILE A 368 9.13 21.44 -2.85
CA ILE A 368 8.75 21.12 -1.47
C ILE A 368 9.86 20.25 -0.89
N PHE A 369 10.01 19.02 -1.37
CA PHE A 369 11.05 18.11 -0.93
C PHE A 369 12.39 18.40 -1.62
N CYS A 370 13.49 18.15 -0.92
CA CYS A 370 14.84 18.45 -1.39
C CYS A 370 15.77 17.23 -1.33
N ASN A 371 15.47 16.26 -0.47
CA ASN A 371 16.26 15.03 -0.36
C ASN A 371 15.39 13.81 -0.06
N VAL A 372 15.84 12.63 -0.49
CA VAL A 372 15.31 11.35 -0.02
C VAL A 372 16.26 10.87 1.07
N ILE A 373 15.72 10.62 2.26
CA ILE A 373 16.52 10.19 3.42
C ILE A 373 16.50 8.67 3.61
N TYR A 374 15.52 8.00 3.02
CA TYR A 374 15.43 6.54 3.01
C TYR A 374 14.65 6.04 1.78
N THR A 375 15.09 4.92 1.18
CA THR A 375 14.38 4.26 0.07
C THR A 375 14.48 2.75 0.18
N CYS A 376 13.35 2.07 -0.06
CA CYS A 376 13.27 0.62 -0.25
C CYS A 376 13.06 0.33 -1.74
N GLN A 377 13.93 -0.48 -2.36
CA GLN A 377 13.88 -0.76 -3.80
C GLN A 377 12.91 -1.92 -4.11
N VAL A 378 12.27 -1.87 -5.28
CA VAL A 378 11.37 -2.94 -5.74
C VAL A 378 12.13 -4.26 -5.92
N SER A 379 13.38 -4.18 -6.39
CA SER A 379 14.28 -5.34 -6.55
C SER A 379 14.60 -6.01 -5.22
N GLU A 380 14.78 -5.24 -4.14
CA GLU A 380 14.98 -5.78 -2.78
C GLU A 380 13.74 -6.56 -2.34
N LEU A 381 12.54 -6.06 -2.65
CA LEU A 381 11.29 -6.75 -2.36
C LEU A 381 11.13 -8.05 -3.18
N LEU A 382 11.50 -8.03 -4.47
CA LEU A 382 11.47 -9.21 -5.32
C LEU A 382 12.48 -10.29 -4.89
N GLN A 383 13.72 -9.91 -4.60
CA GLN A 383 14.77 -10.82 -4.14
C GLN A 383 14.40 -11.49 -2.81
N GLN A 384 13.68 -10.76 -1.96
CA GLN A 384 13.19 -11.25 -0.68
C GLN A 384 11.87 -12.04 -0.80
N GLY A 385 11.30 -12.19 -2.01
CA GLY A 385 10.08 -12.95 -2.28
C GLY A 385 8.79 -12.20 -2.00
N TYR A 386 8.86 -10.92 -1.64
CA TYR A 386 7.70 -10.09 -1.28
C TYR A 386 6.79 -9.75 -2.47
N LEU A 387 7.21 -10.04 -3.71
CA LEU A 387 6.48 -9.80 -4.95
C LEU A 387 6.60 -11.03 -5.89
N ALA A 388 5.54 -11.36 -6.63
CA ALA A 388 5.57 -12.39 -7.66
C ALA A 388 6.32 -11.92 -8.92
N GLN A 389 7.07 -12.86 -9.50
CA GLN A 389 7.76 -12.64 -10.77
C GLN A 389 6.76 -12.55 -11.93
N MET A 390 6.79 -11.43 -12.65
CA MET A 390 5.88 -11.12 -13.74
C MET A 390 6.51 -11.44 -15.09
N LYS A 391 5.75 -12.10 -15.97
CA LYS A 391 6.14 -12.26 -17.38
C LYS A 391 5.62 -11.08 -18.19
N TYR A 392 6.51 -10.41 -18.88
CA TYR A 392 6.21 -9.25 -19.73
C TYR A 392 6.16 -9.67 -21.20
N TYR A 393 5.09 -9.30 -21.90
CA TYR A 393 4.92 -9.51 -23.34
C TYR A 393 4.59 -8.18 -24.00
N ASP A 394 5.54 -7.66 -24.79
CA ASP A 394 5.27 -6.55 -25.70
C ASP A 394 4.70 -7.12 -27.00
N VAL A 395 3.44 -6.84 -27.26
CA VAL A 395 2.71 -7.22 -28.48
C VAL A 395 2.22 -5.98 -29.22
N THR A 396 2.92 -4.86 -29.04
CA THR A 396 2.64 -3.60 -29.74
C THR A 396 2.73 -3.82 -31.25
N PRO A 397 1.66 -3.50 -32.02
CA PRO A 397 1.67 -3.61 -33.48
C PRO A 397 2.82 -2.83 -34.11
N LYS A 398 3.37 -3.32 -35.23
CA LYS A 398 4.51 -2.66 -35.90
C LYS A 398 4.10 -1.30 -36.49
N GLU A 399 2.84 -1.20 -36.88
CA GLU A 399 2.18 -0.03 -37.44
C GLU A 399 1.89 1.02 -36.36
N TYR A 400 1.78 0.59 -35.09
CA TYR A 400 1.51 1.51 -33.98
C TYR A 400 2.78 2.25 -33.55
N GLN A 401 2.72 3.58 -33.65
CA GLN A 401 3.80 4.48 -33.24
C GLN A 401 3.31 5.44 -32.17
N GLN A 402 3.60 5.14 -30.90
CA GLN A 402 3.21 5.99 -29.76
C GLN A 402 3.70 7.44 -29.92
N GLY A 403 4.87 7.65 -30.53
CA GLY A 403 5.43 8.98 -30.79
C GLY A 403 4.64 9.87 -31.75
N ARG A 404 3.69 9.32 -32.52
CA ARG A 404 2.80 10.11 -33.40
C ARG A 404 1.54 10.60 -32.68
N LEU A 405 1.28 10.13 -31.46
CA LEU A 405 0.09 10.54 -30.72
C LEU A 405 0.23 11.97 -30.24
N LYS A 406 -0.82 12.76 -30.49
CA LYS A 406 -0.95 14.10 -29.93
C LYS A 406 -1.17 14.01 -28.42
N ARG A 407 -0.81 15.07 -27.72
CA ARG A 407 -0.99 15.21 -26.27
C ARG A 407 -2.27 15.99 -25.99
N ASN A 408 -2.91 15.68 -24.88
CA ASN A 408 -4.09 16.43 -24.46
C ASN A 408 -3.71 17.87 -24.07
N THR A 409 -4.71 18.72 -23.83
CA THR A 409 -4.52 20.13 -23.44
C THR A 409 -3.66 20.32 -22.20
N THR A 410 -3.66 19.36 -21.27
CA THR A 410 -2.82 19.42 -20.07
C THR A 410 -1.37 19.02 -20.32
N GLY A 411 -1.08 18.35 -21.46
CA GLY A 411 0.21 17.76 -21.78
C GLY A 411 0.61 16.59 -20.89
N ARG A 412 -0.29 16.09 -20.01
CA ARG A 412 0.01 15.03 -19.01
C ARG A 412 -0.52 13.65 -19.41
N ASP A 413 -1.14 13.51 -20.56
CA ASP A 413 -1.43 12.23 -21.17
C ASP A 413 -1.66 12.44 -22.67
N PHE A 414 -1.84 11.35 -23.40
CA PHE A 414 -2.22 11.41 -24.82
C PHE A 414 -3.64 11.96 -25.01
N ASP A 415 -3.82 12.70 -26.09
CA ASP A 415 -5.11 13.20 -26.55
C ASP A 415 -6.02 12.05 -27.00
N ASP A 416 -7.27 12.08 -26.56
CA ASP A 416 -8.19 10.96 -26.76
C ASP A 416 -8.56 10.78 -28.24
N ALA A 417 -8.73 11.88 -28.99
CA ALA A 417 -9.06 11.83 -30.41
C ALA A 417 -7.88 11.33 -31.24
N SER A 418 -6.66 11.75 -30.93
CA SER A 418 -5.45 11.26 -31.61
C SER A 418 -5.19 9.78 -31.33
N VAL A 419 -5.45 9.30 -30.11
CA VAL A 419 -5.37 7.87 -29.80
C VAL A 419 -6.42 7.10 -30.60
N GLU A 420 -7.64 7.61 -30.69
CA GLU A 420 -8.72 6.96 -31.45
C GLU A 420 -8.40 6.89 -32.94
N GLU A 421 -7.95 7.98 -33.56
CA GLU A 421 -7.52 8.03 -34.96
C GLU A 421 -6.42 6.98 -35.23
N SER A 422 -5.43 6.91 -34.34
CA SER A 422 -4.37 5.89 -34.44
C SER A 422 -4.93 4.48 -34.31
N PHE A 423 -5.84 4.24 -33.37
CA PHE A 423 -6.44 2.92 -33.14
C PHE A 423 -7.30 2.47 -34.31
N GLN A 424 -7.99 3.38 -34.99
CA GLN A 424 -8.77 3.08 -36.19
C GLN A 424 -7.86 2.75 -37.38
N TYR A 425 -6.73 3.46 -37.53
CA TYR A 425 -5.80 3.27 -38.65
C TYR A 425 -5.32 1.82 -38.84
N PHE A 426 -5.09 1.06 -37.76
CA PHE A 426 -4.64 -0.34 -37.83
C PHE A 426 -5.61 -1.33 -37.16
N ASP A 427 -6.87 -0.93 -36.94
CA ASP A 427 -7.90 -1.74 -36.28
C ASP A 427 -7.44 -2.38 -34.95
N MET A 428 -7.07 -1.51 -34.00
CA MET A 428 -6.69 -1.90 -32.64
C MET A 428 -7.79 -2.68 -31.92
N TYR A 429 -9.05 -2.51 -32.32
CA TYR A 429 -10.20 -3.10 -31.64
C TYR A 429 -10.27 -4.59 -31.95
N THR A 430 -10.22 -4.95 -33.25
CA THR A 430 -10.10 -6.34 -33.69
C THR A 430 -8.81 -6.96 -33.17
N TYR A 431 -7.69 -6.21 -33.18
CA TYR A 431 -6.43 -6.71 -32.64
C TYR A 431 -6.52 -7.04 -31.15
N LEU A 432 -7.05 -6.14 -30.31
CA LEU A 432 -7.28 -6.38 -28.88
C LEU A 432 -8.16 -7.61 -28.65
N ILE A 433 -9.28 -7.74 -29.38
CA ILE A 433 -10.16 -8.90 -29.30
C ILE A 433 -9.38 -10.18 -29.64
N SER A 434 -8.55 -10.17 -30.69
CA SER A 434 -7.73 -11.32 -31.08
C SER A 434 -6.74 -11.73 -29.99
N ILE A 435 -6.09 -10.76 -29.33
CA ILE A 435 -5.16 -11.00 -28.22
C ILE A 435 -5.91 -11.57 -27.02
N VAL A 436 -7.05 -11.01 -26.64
CA VAL A 436 -7.87 -11.51 -25.54
C VAL A 436 -8.33 -12.95 -25.81
N LYS A 437 -8.79 -13.28 -27.02
CA LYS A 437 -9.13 -14.65 -27.43
C LYS A 437 -7.94 -15.60 -27.30
N ARG A 438 -6.76 -15.20 -27.75
CA ARG A 438 -5.53 -16.00 -27.64
C ARG A 438 -5.10 -16.23 -26.19
N VAL A 439 -5.31 -15.24 -25.33
CA VAL A 439 -5.00 -15.33 -23.89
C VAL A 439 -6.02 -16.21 -23.17
N LEU A 440 -7.30 -16.16 -23.57
CA LEU A 440 -8.35 -17.06 -23.07
C LEU A 440 -8.12 -18.52 -23.48
N HIS A 441 -7.57 -18.73 -24.66
CA HIS A 441 -7.29 -20.06 -25.23
C HIS A 441 -5.79 -20.25 -25.49
N PRO A 442 -4.97 -20.35 -24.42
CA PRO A 442 -3.53 -20.45 -24.59
C PRO A 442 -3.14 -21.81 -25.20
N LYS A 443 -1.95 -21.88 -25.82
CA LYS A 443 -1.44 -23.10 -26.45
C LYS A 443 -1.28 -24.24 -25.43
N GLN A 444 -1.28 -25.47 -25.93
CA GLN A 444 -1.06 -26.69 -25.12
C GLN A 444 0.20 -26.55 -24.25
N GLY A 445 0.07 -26.89 -22.96
CA GLY A 445 1.15 -26.75 -21.97
C GLY A 445 1.18 -25.41 -21.23
N VAL A 446 0.38 -24.42 -21.62
CA VAL A 446 0.21 -23.17 -20.88
C VAL A 446 -1.09 -23.22 -20.06
N PRO A 447 -1.06 -22.97 -18.74
CA PRO A 447 -2.26 -22.98 -17.91
C PRO A 447 -3.31 -21.96 -18.38
N PRO A 448 -4.60 -22.30 -18.31
CA PRO A 448 -5.67 -21.36 -18.58
C PRO A 448 -5.61 -20.19 -17.60
N ARG A 449 -6.01 -19.01 -18.06
CA ARG A 449 -5.94 -17.78 -17.25
C ARG A 449 -7.12 -17.70 -16.29
N ARG A 450 -6.85 -17.33 -15.05
CA ARG A 450 -7.87 -17.24 -13.98
C ARG A 450 -8.70 -15.97 -14.13
N GLY A 451 -8.06 -14.84 -14.42
CA GLY A 451 -8.73 -13.56 -14.61
C GLY A 451 -7.91 -12.61 -15.47
N ILE A 452 -8.55 -12.02 -16.48
CA ILE A 452 -7.93 -11.09 -17.41
C ILE A 452 -8.50 -9.70 -17.15
N LEU A 453 -7.67 -8.80 -16.67
CA LEU A 453 -8.02 -7.38 -16.48
C LEU A 453 -7.45 -6.56 -17.64
N VAL A 454 -8.33 -5.91 -18.40
CA VAL A 454 -7.97 -5.13 -19.59
C VAL A 454 -8.11 -3.64 -19.28
N PHE A 455 -7.04 -2.88 -19.46
CA PHE A 455 -7.05 -1.42 -19.33
C PHE A 455 -7.19 -0.82 -20.73
N THR A 456 -8.37 -0.26 -21.02
CA THR A 456 -8.66 0.41 -22.30
C THR A 456 -8.59 1.92 -22.13
N LYS A 457 -8.44 2.63 -23.26
CA LYS A 457 -8.41 4.10 -23.24
C LYS A 457 -9.81 4.70 -23.24
N ASN A 458 -10.74 4.11 -23.99
CA ASN A 458 -12.08 4.64 -24.19
C ASN A 458 -13.17 3.58 -23.92
N ILE A 459 -14.41 4.05 -23.82
CA ILE A 459 -15.59 3.22 -23.52
C ILE A 459 -15.97 2.36 -24.73
N ILE A 460 -15.86 2.89 -25.94
CA ILE A 460 -16.24 2.18 -27.18
C ILE A 460 -15.40 0.91 -27.37
N GLN A 461 -14.08 0.99 -27.14
CA GLN A 461 -13.18 -0.18 -27.18
C GLN A 461 -13.54 -1.21 -26.12
N ALA A 462 -13.87 -0.77 -24.89
CA ALA A 462 -14.31 -1.68 -23.83
C ALA A 462 -15.63 -2.38 -24.21
N GLN A 463 -16.60 -1.64 -24.75
CA GLN A 463 -17.88 -2.17 -25.22
C GLN A 463 -17.69 -3.17 -26.36
N ALA A 464 -16.92 -2.82 -27.40
CA ALA A 464 -16.61 -3.69 -28.52
C ALA A 464 -15.96 -5.00 -28.07
N LEU A 465 -15.01 -4.92 -27.13
CA LEU A 465 -14.39 -6.10 -26.54
C LEU A 465 -15.44 -6.97 -25.83
N THR A 466 -16.31 -6.37 -25.02
CA THR A 466 -17.29 -7.14 -24.24
C THR A 466 -18.44 -7.71 -25.07
N ALA A 467 -18.77 -7.08 -26.19
CA ALA A 467 -19.73 -7.62 -27.16
C ALA A 467 -19.17 -8.84 -27.90
N ALA A 468 -17.85 -8.89 -28.14
CA ALA A 468 -17.19 -9.95 -28.89
C ALA A 468 -16.71 -11.14 -28.04
N ILE A 469 -16.61 -10.97 -26.71
CA ILE A 469 -16.08 -11.98 -25.79
C ILE A 469 -17.16 -12.41 -24.81
N PRO A 470 -17.58 -13.68 -24.80
CA PRO A 470 -18.54 -14.17 -23.81
C PRO A 470 -17.93 -14.13 -22.41
N ASN A 471 -18.78 -14.08 -21.37
CA ASN A 471 -18.36 -14.02 -19.97
C ASN A 471 -17.37 -12.89 -19.68
N SER A 472 -17.64 -11.72 -20.25
CA SER A 472 -16.88 -10.50 -20.05
C SER A 472 -17.77 -9.35 -19.58
N ALA A 473 -17.17 -8.35 -18.93
CA ALA A 473 -17.85 -7.12 -18.52
C ALA A 473 -16.89 -5.94 -18.57
N PHE A 474 -17.41 -4.72 -18.49
CA PHE A 474 -16.60 -3.52 -18.38
C PHE A 474 -17.08 -2.60 -17.26
N VAL A 475 -16.15 -1.82 -16.70
CA VAL A 475 -16.43 -0.82 -15.68
C VAL A 475 -15.83 0.54 -16.04
N THR A 476 -16.57 1.60 -15.75
CA THR A 476 -16.17 3.00 -16.00
C THR A 476 -16.42 3.86 -14.75
N GLY A 477 -16.03 5.13 -14.80
CA GLY A 477 -16.34 6.11 -13.76
C GLY A 477 -17.84 6.25 -13.50
N GLU A 478 -18.67 6.06 -14.52
CA GLU A 478 -20.12 6.22 -14.49
C GLU A 478 -20.85 4.95 -14.02
N THR A 479 -20.18 3.80 -13.97
CA THR A 479 -20.76 2.56 -13.44
C THR A 479 -21.17 2.77 -11.99
N LYS A 480 -22.47 2.60 -11.69
CA LYS A 480 -23.03 2.73 -10.34
C LYS A 480 -22.30 1.81 -9.38
N LYS A 481 -22.15 2.25 -8.13
CA LYS A 481 -21.41 1.53 -7.08
C LYS A 481 -21.87 0.07 -6.94
N LYS A 482 -23.18 -0.16 -6.88
CA LYS A 482 -23.79 -1.50 -6.76
C LYS A 482 -23.45 -2.41 -7.95
N ASP A 483 -23.57 -1.90 -9.17
CA ASP A 483 -23.29 -2.67 -10.39
C ASP A 483 -21.79 -2.99 -10.50
N ARG A 484 -20.93 -2.03 -10.14
CA ARG A 484 -19.48 -2.22 -10.06
C ARG A 484 -19.13 -3.33 -9.05
N GLU A 485 -19.72 -3.30 -7.86
CA GLU A 485 -19.50 -4.32 -6.83
C GLU A 485 -19.93 -5.72 -7.31
N ASP A 486 -21.07 -5.84 -8.00
CA ASP A 486 -21.52 -7.12 -8.55
C ASP A 486 -20.61 -7.65 -9.66
N ILE A 487 -20.22 -6.82 -10.63
CA ILE A 487 -19.29 -7.20 -11.70
C ILE A 487 -17.97 -7.71 -11.10
N LEU A 488 -17.42 -6.99 -10.12
CA LEU A 488 -16.16 -7.38 -9.48
C LEU A 488 -16.31 -8.66 -8.65
N ARG A 489 -17.45 -8.86 -7.98
CA ARG A 489 -17.75 -10.12 -7.27
C ARG A 489 -17.76 -11.31 -8.24
N ARG A 490 -18.47 -11.19 -9.37
CA ARG A 490 -18.57 -12.24 -10.40
C ARG A 490 -17.24 -12.51 -11.10
N PHE A 491 -16.41 -11.47 -11.27
CA PHE A 491 -15.04 -11.60 -11.78
C PHE A 491 -14.13 -12.37 -10.82
N LYS A 492 -14.18 -12.06 -9.52
CA LYS A 492 -13.43 -12.80 -8.49
C LYS A 492 -13.89 -14.25 -8.35
N ALA A 493 -15.19 -14.50 -8.54
CA ALA A 493 -15.77 -15.85 -8.54
C ALA A 493 -15.43 -16.66 -9.82
N GLY A 494 -14.82 -16.03 -10.83
CA GLY A 494 -14.49 -16.68 -12.11
C GLY A 494 -15.67 -16.88 -13.06
N GLU A 495 -16.87 -16.40 -12.72
CA GLU A 495 -18.05 -16.37 -13.60
C GLU A 495 -17.81 -15.43 -14.80
N ILE A 496 -17.12 -14.31 -14.55
CA ILE A 496 -16.61 -13.40 -15.56
C ILE A 496 -15.11 -13.66 -15.66
N LYS A 497 -14.60 -13.89 -16.87
CA LYS A 497 -13.17 -14.15 -17.12
C LYS A 497 -12.40 -12.92 -17.58
N VAL A 498 -13.09 -11.96 -18.19
CA VAL A 498 -12.48 -10.74 -18.72
C VAL A 498 -13.23 -9.53 -18.17
N VAL A 499 -12.51 -8.63 -17.51
CA VAL A 499 -13.04 -7.32 -17.13
C VAL A 499 -12.23 -6.23 -17.82
N ALA A 500 -12.88 -5.43 -18.66
CA ALA A 500 -12.30 -4.20 -19.18
C ALA A 500 -12.57 -3.03 -18.23
N ASN A 501 -11.65 -2.07 -18.16
CA ASN A 501 -11.84 -0.87 -17.36
C ASN A 501 -11.39 0.39 -18.10
N VAL A 502 -12.12 1.48 -17.86
CA VAL A 502 -11.83 2.80 -18.39
C VAL A 502 -11.71 3.78 -17.23
N GLY A 503 -10.47 4.18 -16.92
CA GLY A 503 -10.18 5.19 -15.90
C GLY A 503 -10.50 4.81 -14.45
N VAL A 504 -10.82 3.54 -14.18
CA VAL A 504 -11.17 3.01 -12.85
C VAL A 504 -10.35 1.77 -12.52
N LEU A 505 -10.49 1.22 -11.31
CA LEU A 505 -9.71 0.08 -10.82
C LEU A 505 -8.18 0.29 -10.87
N THR A 506 -7.71 1.53 -10.94
CA THR A 506 -6.29 1.89 -10.84
C THR A 506 -5.83 1.94 -9.38
N THR A 507 -6.75 2.22 -8.47
CA THR A 507 -6.64 2.07 -7.00
C THR A 507 -7.83 1.25 -6.45
N GLY A 508 -7.73 0.70 -5.23
CA GLY A 508 -8.87 0.08 -4.51
C GLY A 508 -9.42 -1.27 -5.00
N PHE A 509 -9.02 -1.79 -6.16
CA PHE A 509 -9.38 -3.15 -6.60
C PHE A 509 -8.42 -4.21 -6.01
N ASP A 510 -8.93 -5.32 -5.53
CA ASP A 510 -8.11 -6.37 -4.92
C ASP A 510 -8.56 -7.78 -5.31
N TYR A 511 -7.67 -8.45 -6.02
CA TYR A 511 -7.86 -9.78 -6.56
C TYR A 511 -6.48 -10.44 -6.69
N PRO A 512 -5.96 -11.04 -5.61
CA PRO A 512 -4.62 -11.63 -5.61
C PRO A 512 -4.42 -12.72 -6.67
N GLU A 513 -5.50 -13.42 -7.07
CA GLU A 513 -5.44 -14.44 -8.13
C GLU A 513 -5.32 -13.85 -9.53
N LEU A 514 -5.51 -12.53 -9.69
CA LEU A 514 -5.37 -11.83 -10.96
C LEU A 514 -4.03 -12.19 -11.59
N ASP A 515 -4.10 -12.94 -12.68
CA ASP A 515 -2.94 -13.51 -13.33
C ASP A 515 -2.67 -12.84 -14.68
N THR A 516 -3.63 -12.18 -15.33
CA THR A 516 -3.32 -11.45 -16.56
C THR A 516 -3.78 -10.00 -16.51
N ILE A 517 -2.87 -9.11 -16.87
CA ILE A 517 -3.14 -7.72 -17.19
C ILE A 517 -2.86 -7.49 -18.66
N ILE A 518 -3.81 -6.89 -19.36
CA ILE A 518 -3.65 -6.41 -20.74
C ILE A 518 -3.73 -4.88 -20.72
N MET A 519 -2.64 -4.23 -21.08
CA MET A 519 -2.55 -2.79 -21.22
C MET A 519 -2.82 -2.41 -22.67
N ALA A 520 -4.09 -2.09 -22.96
CA ALA A 520 -4.59 -1.65 -24.27
C ALA A 520 -4.78 -0.13 -24.34
N ARG A 521 -4.06 0.59 -23.49
CA ARG A 521 -4.00 2.05 -23.51
C ARG A 521 -2.55 2.52 -23.45
N PRO A 522 -2.19 3.57 -24.18
CA PRO A 522 -0.94 4.27 -23.91
C PRO A 522 -1.08 5.06 -22.60
N THR A 523 0.04 5.26 -21.90
CA THR A 523 0.10 6.20 -20.77
C THR A 523 1.47 6.85 -20.65
N MET A 524 1.48 8.13 -20.27
CA MET A 524 2.69 8.84 -19.85
C MET A 524 2.94 8.76 -18.33
N SER A 525 2.04 8.09 -17.58
CA SER A 525 2.10 8.04 -16.11
C SER A 525 2.77 6.75 -15.62
N LEU A 526 4.03 6.87 -15.18
CA LEU A 526 4.74 5.78 -14.51
C LEU A 526 4.03 5.34 -13.22
N ALA A 527 3.33 6.25 -12.54
CA ALA A 527 2.56 5.92 -11.35
C ALA A 527 1.39 5.00 -11.68
N LEU A 528 0.64 5.30 -12.75
CA LEU A 528 -0.43 4.43 -13.24
C LEU A 528 0.14 3.07 -13.68
N TYR A 529 1.22 3.07 -14.46
CA TYR A 529 1.88 1.85 -14.91
C TYR A 529 2.29 0.96 -13.73
N TYR A 530 2.94 1.55 -12.72
CA TYR A 530 3.34 0.86 -11.50
C TYR A 530 2.14 0.34 -10.71
N GLN A 531 1.09 1.15 -10.53
CA GLN A 531 -0.13 0.76 -9.82
C GLN A 531 -0.87 -0.39 -10.51
N VAL A 532 -0.96 -0.37 -11.85
CA VAL A 532 -1.58 -1.43 -12.65
C VAL A 532 -0.82 -2.74 -12.45
N ILE A 533 0.50 -2.73 -12.67
CA ILE A 533 1.34 -3.92 -12.51
C ILE A 533 1.34 -4.41 -11.07
N GLY A 534 1.34 -3.47 -10.11
CA GLY A 534 1.22 -3.66 -8.67
C GLY A 534 0.07 -4.58 -8.23
N ARG A 535 -0.92 -4.79 -9.10
CA ARG A 535 -2.09 -5.67 -8.87
C ARG A 535 -1.77 -7.13 -9.09
N ALA A 536 -1.01 -7.42 -10.14
CA ALA A 536 -0.73 -8.78 -10.56
C ALA A 536 0.63 -9.29 -10.06
N ILE A 537 1.56 -8.40 -9.67
CA ILE A 537 2.79 -8.77 -8.95
C ILE A 537 2.56 -9.13 -7.49
N ARG A 538 1.32 -9.06 -6.99
CA ARG A 538 0.98 -9.68 -5.70
C ARG A 538 1.11 -11.19 -5.86
N PRO A 539 1.90 -11.92 -5.07
CA PRO A 539 2.02 -13.37 -5.24
C PRO A 539 0.76 -14.12 -4.83
N PHE A 540 0.54 -15.24 -5.52
CA PHE A 540 -0.56 -16.17 -5.31
C PHE A 540 -0.09 -17.58 -5.75
N PRO A 541 -0.54 -18.67 -5.10
CA PRO A 541 0.01 -20.00 -5.36
C PRO A 541 -0.18 -20.47 -6.80
N GLY A 542 0.91 -20.93 -7.41
CA GLY A 542 0.95 -21.35 -8.81
C GLY A 542 0.71 -20.23 -9.81
N LYS A 543 0.62 -18.97 -9.35
CA LYS A 543 0.39 -17.84 -10.23
C LYS A 543 1.63 -17.51 -11.03
N GLN A 544 1.45 -17.46 -12.34
CA GLN A 544 2.44 -16.98 -13.30
C GLN A 544 1.87 -15.73 -13.95
N PRO A 545 1.98 -14.56 -13.29
CA PRO A 545 1.29 -13.38 -13.74
C PRO A 545 1.89 -12.88 -15.05
N TRP A 546 1.03 -12.41 -15.95
CA TRP A 546 1.35 -11.92 -17.28
C TRP A 546 0.94 -10.45 -17.40
N PHE A 547 1.87 -9.63 -17.88
CA PHE A 547 1.60 -8.27 -18.31
C PHE A 547 1.80 -8.21 -19.82
N ILE A 548 0.71 -7.97 -20.55
CA ILE A 548 0.68 -7.91 -22.00
C ILE A 548 0.42 -6.47 -22.40
N ASP A 549 1.30 -5.90 -23.21
CA ASP A 549 1.26 -4.49 -23.59
C ASP A 549 1.06 -4.35 -25.10
N LEU A 550 0.02 -3.60 -25.47
CA LEU A 550 -0.34 -3.36 -26.87
C LEU A 550 0.05 -1.95 -27.34
N CYS A 551 0.50 -1.09 -26.42
CA CYS A 551 0.69 0.34 -26.69
C CYS A 551 2.10 0.85 -26.36
N GLY A 552 3.10 -0.04 -26.28
CA GLY A 552 4.50 0.31 -26.13
C GLY A 552 4.93 0.85 -24.76
N ASN A 553 4.10 0.73 -23.72
CA ASN A 553 4.43 1.13 -22.35
C ASN A 553 5.67 0.40 -21.78
N ILE A 554 5.92 -0.86 -22.14
CA ILE A 554 7.13 -1.62 -21.76
C ILE A 554 8.38 -0.97 -22.37
N LYS A 555 8.30 -0.54 -23.64
CA LYS A 555 9.38 0.21 -24.31
C LYS A 555 9.59 1.59 -23.70
N THR A 556 8.54 2.17 -23.13
CA THR A 556 8.60 3.49 -22.50
C THR A 556 9.16 3.45 -21.08
N PHE A 557 8.73 2.50 -20.25
CA PHE A 557 9.07 2.47 -18.81
C PHE A 557 9.97 1.31 -18.39
N GLY A 558 10.09 0.27 -19.21
CA GLY A 558 10.75 -0.97 -18.82
C GLY A 558 9.89 -1.83 -17.90
N ARG A 559 10.51 -2.87 -17.34
CA ARG A 559 9.84 -3.76 -16.37
C ARG A 559 9.88 -3.15 -14.97
N VAL A 560 8.81 -3.32 -14.20
CA VAL A 560 8.72 -2.76 -12.83
C VAL A 560 9.80 -3.35 -11.91
N GLU A 561 10.15 -4.62 -12.09
CA GLU A 561 11.24 -5.30 -11.38
C GLU A 561 12.61 -4.63 -11.56
N ASN A 562 12.79 -3.92 -12.66
CA ASN A 562 14.03 -3.22 -13.00
C ASN A 562 13.93 -1.71 -12.78
N LEU A 563 12.90 -1.23 -12.08
CA LEU A 563 12.85 0.18 -11.68
C LEU A 563 13.81 0.39 -10.52
N ARG A 564 14.68 1.39 -10.66
CA ARG A 564 15.70 1.71 -9.67
C ARG A 564 15.64 3.19 -9.32
N ILE A 565 15.61 3.49 -8.02
CA ILE A 565 15.78 4.86 -7.52
C ILE A 565 17.26 5.11 -7.28
N ASP A 566 17.82 6.10 -7.96
CA ASP A 566 19.23 6.48 -7.87
C ASP A 566 19.42 7.97 -7.55
N CYS A 567 20.59 8.29 -7.00
CA CYS A 567 21.03 9.66 -6.74
C CYS A 567 22.45 9.84 -7.28
N PRO A 568 22.63 10.26 -8.55
CA PRO A 568 23.93 10.39 -9.21
C PRO A 568 24.77 11.59 -8.69
N GLY A 569 24.19 12.44 -7.84
CA GLY A 569 24.84 13.59 -7.24
C GLY A 569 23.90 14.28 -6.26
N ALA A 570 24.43 15.09 -5.34
CA ALA A 570 23.69 15.65 -4.21
C ALA A 570 22.28 16.18 -4.58
N GLY A 571 21.24 15.46 -4.15
CA GLY A 571 19.82 15.80 -4.35
C GLY A 571 19.25 15.56 -5.76
N LYS A 572 20.03 15.04 -6.72
CA LYS A 572 19.60 14.80 -8.12
C LYS A 572 18.85 13.47 -8.31
N TRP A 573 17.96 13.13 -7.38
CA TRP A 573 17.20 11.90 -7.38
C TRP A 573 16.46 11.64 -8.69
N MET A 574 16.46 10.38 -9.13
CA MET A 574 15.81 9.93 -10.34
C MET A 574 15.37 8.47 -10.24
N VAL A 575 14.34 8.12 -11.02
CA VAL A 575 13.99 6.74 -11.33
C VAL A 575 14.58 6.38 -12.69
N ASN A 576 15.28 5.25 -12.74
CA ASN A 576 15.79 4.62 -13.94
C ASN A 576 15.00 3.34 -14.23
N GLY A 577 14.82 3.01 -15.51
CA GLY A 577 14.30 1.74 -15.98
C GLY A 577 15.29 1.06 -16.91
N TRP A 578 15.27 -0.26 -16.94
CA TRP A 578 16.05 -1.05 -17.90
C TRP A 578 15.25 -1.25 -19.20
N ILE A 579 15.70 -0.63 -20.28
CA ILE A 579 15.01 -0.54 -21.58
C ILE A 579 16.06 -0.72 -22.69
N ASP A 580 15.79 -1.55 -23.69
CA ASP A 580 16.71 -1.80 -24.83
C ASP A 580 18.15 -2.15 -24.39
N ASN A 581 18.28 -3.01 -23.38
CA ASN A 581 19.56 -3.44 -22.80
C ASN A 581 20.44 -2.31 -22.22
N GLN A 582 19.82 -1.21 -21.79
CA GLN A 582 20.51 -0.11 -21.13
C GLN A 582 19.64 0.53 -20.04
N TRP A 583 20.30 1.19 -19.08
CA TRP A 583 19.62 2.01 -18.09
C TRP A 583 19.19 3.32 -18.73
N LYS A 584 17.89 3.59 -18.74
CA LYS A 584 17.32 4.87 -19.19
C LYS A 584 16.70 5.61 -18.01
N GLN A 585 16.97 6.90 -17.91
CA GLN A 585 16.38 7.76 -16.90
C GLN A 585 14.92 8.06 -17.27
N LEU A 586 13.98 7.66 -16.41
CA LEU A 586 12.54 7.83 -16.64
C LEU A 586 12.01 9.16 -16.09
N THR A 587 12.61 9.63 -14.99
CA THR A 587 12.19 10.90 -14.36
C THR A 587 13.09 12.05 -14.78
N ASN A 588 12.56 13.27 -14.78
CA ASN A 588 13.25 14.52 -15.12
C ASN A 588 13.77 14.55 -16.57
N VAL A 589 13.17 13.71 -17.42
CA VAL A 589 13.34 13.67 -18.87
C VAL A 589 12.00 14.01 -19.48
N ILE A 590 12.04 14.77 -20.57
CA ILE A 590 10.84 15.17 -21.30
C ILE A 590 10.37 13.97 -22.12
N PHE A 591 9.09 13.64 -22.00
CA PHE A 591 8.43 12.63 -22.83
C PHE A 591 8.25 13.10 -24.27
#